data_AF-A0A5J6WUF8-F1
#
_entry.id   AF-A0A5J6WUF8-F1
#
_cell.length_a   1.000
_cell.length_b   1.000
_cell.length_c   1.000
_cell.angle_alpha   90.00
_cell.angle_beta   90.00
_cell.angle_gamma   90.00
#
_symmetry.space_group_name_H-M   'P 1'
#
loop_
_entity.id
_entity.type
_entity.pdbx_description
1 polymer ?
#
loop_
_entity_poly.entity_id
_entity_poly.type
_entity_poly.pdbx_seq_one_letter_code
_entity_poly.pdbx_strand_id
1 'polypeptide(L)' 'MADSLNHERVQAMIYTFLIQHSRTCRLADLRRIRTISAVANNEAQARSALAGLPLVFLSRTPSKGVAA' A
#
# COMPACT_ATOMS: atom_id res chain seq x y z
N MET A 1 2.14 12.70 33.73
CA MET A 1 3.39 13.06 33.03
C MET A 1 3.23 12.58 31.61
N ALA A 2 2.64 13.44 30.79
CA ALA A 2 2.40 13.21 29.37
C ALA A 2 3.70 13.57 28.64
N ASP A 3 4.53 12.56 28.38
CA ASP A 3 5.67 12.70 27.49
C ASP A 3 5.23 12.16 26.11
N SER A 4 4.76 13.06 25.25
CA SER A 4 5.52 13.43 24.05
C SER A 4 5.60 12.27 23.05
N LEU A 5 4.49 11.93 22.38
CA LEU A 5 4.22 12.41 21.01
C LEU A 5 5.49 12.49 20.13
N ASN A 6 5.46 11.74 19.02
CA ASN A 6 6.32 11.93 17.85
C ASN A 6 7.76 11.42 17.92
N HIS A 7 7.99 10.24 18.53
CA HIS A 7 8.95 9.38 17.87
C HIS A 7 8.31 8.92 16.57
N GLU A 8 8.66 9.59 15.48
CA GLU A 8 8.58 9.15 14.09
C GLU A 8 9.33 7.82 13.94
N ARG A 9 8.92 6.80 14.71
CA ARG A 9 9.18 5.40 14.40
C ARG A 9 8.48 5.28 13.07
N VAL A 10 9.28 5.29 12.02
CA VAL A 10 8.85 4.91 10.68
C VAL A 10 8.24 3.53 10.81
N GLN A 11 6.95 3.49 11.16
CA GLN A 11 6.21 2.27 11.35
C GLN A 11 6.08 1.71 9.96
N ALA A 12 6.54 0.47 9.79
CA ALA A 12 6.28 -0.26 8.57
C ALA A 12 4.78 -0.17 8.25
N MET A 13 4.44 0.20 7.03
CA MET A 13 3.07 0.30 6.56
C MET A 13 2.88 -0.68 5.43
N ILE A 14 1.72 -1.32 5.39
CA ILE A 14 1.29 -2.18 4.31
C ILE A 14 0.54 -1.28 3.31
N TYR A 15 1.15 -1.10 2.15
CA TYR A 15 0.57 -0.38 1.03
C TYR A 15 -0.06 -1.36 0.06
N THR A 16 -1.36 -1.24 -0.17
CA THR A 16 -2.07 -2.11 -1.11
C THR A 16 -2.39 -1.34 -2.38
N PHE A 17 -2.08 -1.97 -3.51
CA PHE A 17 -2.35 -1.45 -4.84
C PHE A 17 -3.24 -2.40 -5.62
N LEU A 18 -4.08 -1.86 -6.49
CA LEU A 18 -4.74 -2.59 -7.56
C LEU A 18 -3.80 -2.67 -8.76
N ILE A 19 -3.68 -3.84 -9.38
CA ILE A 19 -3.01 -4.01 -10.66
C ILE A 19 -4.03 -3.78 -11.77
N GLN A 20 -3.88 -2.69 -12.52
CA GLN A 20 -4.75 -2.42 -13.67
C GLN A 20 -4.35 -3.29 -14.86
N HIS A 21 -5.24 -4.20 -15.27
CA HIS A 21 -4.98 -5.03 -16.45
C HIS A 21 -4.99 -4.26 -17.78
N SER A 22 -5.70 -3.13 -17.85
CA SER A 22 -5.75 -2.28 -19.04
C SER A 22 -6.00 -0.83 -18.65
N ARG A 23 -5.33 0.11 -19.33
CA ARG A 23 -5.42 1.56 -19.04
C ARG A 23 -6.81 2.14 -19.32
N THR A 24 -7.62 1.48 -20.14
CA THR A 24 -8.96 1.96 -20.57
C THR A 24 -10.11 1.20 -19.92
N CYS A 25 -9.83 0.17 -19.13
CA CYS A 25 -10.87 -0.69 -18.55
C CYS A 25 -11.37 -0.09 -17.24
N ARG A 26 -12.70 0.09 -17.13
CA ARG A 26 -13.33 0.56 -15.90
C ARG A 26 -13.20 -0.49 -14.80
N LEU A 27 -13.17 -0.04 -13.55
CA LEU A 27 -13.08 -0.95 -12.40
C LEU A 27 -14.22 -1.99 -12.39
N ALA A 28 -15.43 -1.59 -12.80
CA ALA A 28 -16.61 -2.45 -12.86
C ALA A 28 -16.53 -3.55 -13.95
N ASP A 29 -15.73 -3.32 -15.00
CA ASP A 29 -15.55 -4.26 -16.11
C ASP A 29 -14.41 -5.27 -15.88
N LEU A 30 -13.68 -5.15 -14.78
CA LEU A 30 -12.59 -6.07 -14.45
C LEU A 30 -13.15 -7.45 -14.08
N ARG A 31 -13.01 -8.40 -15.00
CA ARG A 31 -13.28 -9.84 -14.74
C ARG A 31 -12.53 -10.40 -13.54
N ARG A 32 -11.36 -9.85 -13.23
CA ARG A 32 -10.54 -10.27 -12.10
C ARG A 32 -9.85 -9.07 -11.48
N ILE A 33 -10.18 -8.81 -10.22
CA ILE A 33 -9.49 -7.83 -9.38
C ILE A 33 -8.22 -8.50 -8.87
N ARG A 34 -7.06 -7.89 -9.16
CA ARG A 34 -5.77 -8.31 -8.61
C ARG A 34 -5.21 -7.18 -7.77
N THR A 35 -4.93 -7.47 -6.51
CA THR A 35 -4.25 -6.55 -5.61
C THR A 35 -2.87 -7.08 -5.27
N ILE A 36 -1.97 -6.17 -4.93
CA ILE A 36 -0.62 -6.49 -4.44
C ILE A 36 -0.30 -5.57 -3.29
N SER A 37 0.31 -6.12 -2.24
CA SER A 37 0.70 -5.37 -1.06
C SER A 37 2.21 -5.35 -0.91
N ALA A 38 2.77 -4.19 -0.56
CA ALA A 38 4.18 -4.02 -0.23
C ALA A 38 4.31 -3.35 1.15
N VAL A 39 5.26 -3.83 1.94
CA VAL A 39 5.62 -3.19 3.21
C VAL A 39 6.66 -2.11 2.92
N ALA A 40 6.38 -0.88 3.29
CA ALA A 40 7.31 0.23 3.10
C ALA A 40 7.09 1.33 4.15
N ASN A 41 8.00 2.29 4.15
CA ASN A 41 7.97 3.45 5.02
C ASN A 41 7.11 4.58 4.43
N ASN A 42 7.03 4.63 3.11
CA ASN A 42 6.23 5.58 2.35
C ASN A 42 5.68 4.95 1.05
N GLU A 43 4.67 5.58 0.45
CA GLU A 43 4.01 5.06 -0.76
C GLU A 43 4.96 5.00 -1.96
N ALA A 44 5.82 6.00 -2.13
CA ALA A 44 6.73 6.06 -3.27
C ALA A 44 7.70 4.88 -3.25
N GLN A 45 8.23 4.52 -2.09
CA GLN A 45 9.06 3.35 -1.88
C GLN A 45 8.29 2.05 -2.17
N ALA A 46 7.06 1.93 -1.69
CA ALA A 46 6.21 0.77 -1.99
C ALA A 46 5.92 0.62 -3.49
N ARG A 47 5.66 1.74 -4.17
CA ARG A 47 5.44 1.78 -5.62
C ARG A 47 6.72 1.44 -6.39
N SER A 48 7.87 1.95 -5.96
CA SER A 48 9.17 1.61 -6.57
C SER A 48 9.54 0.15 -6.40
N ALA A 49 9.20 -0.47 -5.26
CA ALA A 49 9.40 -1.91 -5.06
C ALA A 49 8.55 -2.78 -6.01
N LEU A 50 7.47 -2.22 -6.55
CA LEU A 50 6.56 -2.85 -7.49
C LEU A 50 6.65 -2.23 -8.90
N ALA A 51 7.80 -1.63 -9.22
CA ALA A 51 8.02 -0.97 -10.50
C ALA A 51 7.73 -1.90 -11.69
N GLY A 52 7.18 -1.34 -12.76
CA GLY A 52 6.81 -2.07 -13.98
C GLY A 52 5.36 -2.57 -14.00
N LEU A 53 4.63 -2.46 -12.87
CA LEU A 53 3.19 -2.73 -12.84
C LEU A 53 2.38 -1.43 -12.99
N PRO A 54 1.23 -1.47 -13.70
CA PRO A 54 0.26 -0.39 -13.70
C PRO A 54 -0.52 -0.40 -12.36
N LEU A 55 -0.04 0.37 -11.38
CA LEU A 55 -0.54 0.35 -10.01
C LEU A 55 -1.50 1.52 -9.73
N VAL A 56 -2.66 1.21 -9.15
CA VAL A 56 -3.59 2.19 -8.56
C VAL A 56 -3.57 2.03 -7.05
N PHE A 57 -3.36 3.13 -6.33
CA PHE A 57 -3.35 3.13 -4.88
C PHE A 57 -4.75 2.80 -4.34
N LEU A 58 -4.84 1.81 -3.46
CA LEU A 58 -6.11 1.43 -2.81
C LEU A 58 -6.14 1.83 -1.34
N SER A 59 -5.13 1.42 -0.57
CA SER A 59 -5.13 1.64 0.88
C SER A 59 -3.73 1.59 1.47
N ARG A 60 -3.65 2.17 2.68
CA ARG A 60 -2.47 2.12 3.55
C ARG A 60 -2.91 1.68 4.93
N THR A 61 -2.37 0.56 5.38
CA THR A 61 -2.67 -0.02 6.69
C THR A 61 -1.39 0.01 7.51
N PRO A 62 -1.39 0.54 8.74
CA PRO A 62 -0.23 0.40 9.61
C PRO A 62 0.02 -1.10 9.80
N SER A 63 1.26 -1.57 9.65
CA SER A 63 1.57 -2.93 10.05
C SER A 63 1.55 -2.91 11.58
N LYS A 64 0.37 -3.13 12.17
CA LYS A 64 0.29 -3.45 13.59
C LYS A 64 1.16 -4.69 13.73
N GLY A 65 2.23 -4.60 14.51
CA GLY A 65 2.83 -5.81 15.06
C GLY A 65 1.67 -6.63 15.58
N VAL A 66 1.52 -7.85 15.08
CA VAL A 66 0.52 -8.80 15.58
C VAL A 66 0.56 -8.67 17.10
N ALA A 67 -0.54 -8.21 17.69
CA ALA A 67 -0.74 -8.44 19.11
C ALA A 67 -0.90 -9.96 19.21
N ALA A 68 0.20 -10.61 19.56
CA ALA A 68 0.26 -12.04 19.84
C ALA A 68 -0.57 -12.34 21.09
#